data_AF-A0AAV8V8Z2-F1
#
_entry.id   AF-A0AAV8V8Z2-F1
#
_cell.length_a   1.000
_cell.length_b   1.000
_cell.length_c   1.000
_cell.angle_alpha   90.00
_cell.angle_beta   90.00
_cell.angle_gamma   90.00
#
_symmetry.space_group_name_H-M   'P 1'
#
loop_
_entity.id
_entity.type
_entity.pdbx_description
1 polymer ?
#
loop_
_entity_poly.entity_id
_entity_poly.type
_entity_poly.pdbx_seq_one_letter_code
_entity_poly.pdbx_strand_id
1 'polypeptide(L)'
;MQEFPLSSKYIRTDMYVDNVVCSVPSLAEAQNLYSELVGLFKAGGFDLLKWCTNDCGVLWNQIPQNAWSLQKVEFNDNSDMHASSKVLGLKWNDISDTFSFSINIPEQTNSKHKILSTVARIWDPLGFLAAVT
;
A
#
# COMPACT_ATOMS: atom_id res chain seq x y z
N MET A 1 24.97 -5.16 2.09
CA MET A 1 24.37 -3.80 2.12
C MET A 1 25.11 -2.77 1.28
N GLN A 2 26.43 -2.87 1.07
CA GLN A 2 27.15 -1.93 0.19
C GLN A 2 26.75 -2.02 -1.30
N GLU A 3 26.23 -3.17 -1.75
CA GLU A 3 25.81 -3.38 -3.16
C GLU A 3 24.45 -2.77 -3.53
N PHE A 4 23.61 -2.40 -2.55
CA PHE A 4 22.25 -1.87 -2.77
C PHE A 4 21.99 -0.61 -1.91
N PRO A 5 22.68 0.51 -2.21
CA PRO A 5 22.65 1.70 -1.36
C PRO A 5 21.26 2.37 -1.31
N LEU A 6 20.52 2.44 -2.41
CA LEU A 6 19.18 3.06 -2.44
C LEU A 6 18.19 2.20 -1.67
N SER A 7 18.11 0.89 -1.98
CA SER A 7 17.17 0.01 -1.28
C SER A 7 17.46 -0.09 0.21
N SER A 8 18.74 -0.10 0.61
CA SER A 8 19.08 -0.13 2.04
C SER A 8 18.63 1.12 2.79
N LYS A 9 18.65 2.29 2.14
CA LYS A 9 18.13 3.54 2.71
C LYS A 9 16.62 3.44 2.89
N TYR A 10 15.89 3.12 1.82
CA TYR A 10 14.43 3.07 1.85
C TYR A 10 13.88 1.96 2.75
N ILE A 11 14.50 0.78 2.80
CA ILE A 11 14.05 -0.29 3.72
C ILE A 11 14.14 0.15 5.19
N ARG A 12 15.14 0.96 5.55
CA ARG A 12 15.30 1.42 6.94
C ARG A 12 14.26 2.44 7.36
N THR A 13 13.70 3.19 6.41
CA THR A 13 12.79 4.32 6.69
C THR A 13 11.33 4.01 6.33
N ASP A 14 11.11 3.22 5.28
CA ASP A 14 9.84 3.11 4.57
C ASP A 14 9.28 1.67 4.61
N MET A 15 9.96 0.76 5.31
CA MET A 15 9.45 -0.58 5.58
C MET A 15 8.56 -0.56 6.83
N TYR A 16 7.31 -0.99 6.65
CA TYR A 16 6.37 -1.21 7.73
C TYR A 16 5.93 -2.68 7.73
N VAL A 17 6.40 -3.44 8.72
CA VAL A 17 6.13 -4.88 8.86
C VAL A 17 6.49 -5.63 7.57
N ASP A 18 5.50 -6.03 6.77
CA ASP A 18 5.64 -6.78 5.52
C ASP A 18 5.49 -5.89 4.27
N ASN A 19 5.26 -4.58 4.43
CA ASN A 19 5.03 -3.65 3.33
C ASN A 19 6.22 -2.70 3.19
N VAL A 20 6.62 -2.44 1.95
CA VAL A 20 7.60 -1.40 1.59
C VAL A 20 6.85 -0.38 0.75
N VAL A 21 6.72 0.84 1.25
CA VAL A 21 5.94 1.91 0.60
C VAL A 21 6.83 3.13 0.46
N CYS A 22 7.38 3.32 -0.73
CA CYS A 22 8.35 4.38 -0.99
C CYS A 22 7.78 5.40 -1.98
N SER A 23 8.16 6.66 -1.82
CA SER A 23 7.93 7.72 -2.81
C SER A 23 9.27 8.29 -3.28
N VAL A 24 9.40 8.47 -4.59
CA VAL A 24 10.64 8.97 -5.22
C VAL A 24 10.31 10.10 -6.20
N PRO A 25 11.21 11.08 -6.37
CA PRO A 25 10.94 12.28 -7.17
C PRO A 25 10.97 12.04 -8.69
N SER A 26 11.50 10.91 -9.17
CA SER A 26 11.60 10.63 -10.60
C SER A 26 11.38 9.16 -10.97
N LEU A 27 10.90 8.94 -12.19
CA LEU A 27 10.70 7.61 -12.75
C LEU A 27 12.01 6.83 -12.88
N ALA A 28 13.11 7.50 -13.25
CA ALA A 28 14.43 6.86 -13.35
C ALA A 28 14.90 6.34 -11.97
N GLU A 29 14.68 7.12 -10.91
CA GLU A 29 14.94 6.67 -9.54
C GLU A 29 14.03 5.50 -9.14
N ALA A 30 12.75 5.53 -9.54
CA ALA A 30 11.82 4.44 -9.26
C ALA A 30 12.26 3.11 -9.89
N GLN A 31 12.70 3.14 -11.15
CA GLN A 31 13.21 1.96 -11.85
C GLN A 31 14.48 1.40 -11.22
N ASN A 32 15.40 2.29 -10.82
CA ASN A 32 16.62 1.87 -10.12
C ASN A 32 16.29 1.28 -8.75
N LEU A 33 15.41 1.94 -7.99
CA LEU A 33 14.95 1.47 -6.69
C LEU A 33 14.27 0.10 -6.79
N TYR A 34 13.41 -0.11 -7.78
CA TYR A 34 12.79 -1.40 -8.05
C TYR A 34 13.85 -2.50 -8.26
N SER A 35 14.82 -2.23 -9.12
CA SER A 35 15.88 -3.18 -9.46
C SER A 35 16.74 -3.53 -8.24
N GLU A 36 17.15 -2.53 -7.46
CA GLU A 36 17.89 -2.76 -6.22
C GLU A 36 17.05 -3.49 -5.17
N LEU A 37 15.74 -3.20 -5.06
CA LEU A 37 14.86 -3.85 -4.06
C LEU A 37 14.72 -5.33 -4.38
N VAL A 38 14.45 -5.66 -5.65
CA VAL A 38 14.37 -7.05 -6.10
C VAL A 38 15.70 -7.76 -5.85
N GLY A 39 16.83 -7.13 -6.15
CA GLY A 39 18.16 -7.71 -5.91
C GLY A 39 18.44 -7.94 -4.43
N LEU A 40 18.18 -6.94 -3.59
CA LEU A 40 18.45 -6.99 -2.15
C LEU A 40 17.60 -8.05 -1.44
N PHE A 41 16.30 -8.11 -1.72
CA PHE A 41 15.43 -9.12 -1.11
C PHE A 41 15.75 -10.53 -1.62
N LYS A 42 16.06 -10.69 -2.92
CA LYS A 42 16.53 -11.99 -3.46
C LYS A 42 17.83 -12.45 -2.82
N ALA A 43 18.78 -11.55 -2.59
CA ALA A 43 20.01 -11.87 -1.86
C ALA A 43 19.73 -12.32 -0.41
N GLY A 44 18.65 -11.83 0.19
CA GLY A 44 18.13 -12.28 1.48
C GLY A 44 17.25 -13.54 1.43
N GLY A 45 16.98 -14.10 0.24
CA GLY A 45 16.11 -15.28 0.06
C GLY A 45 14.61 -14.98 0.02
N PHE A 46 14.22 -13.73 -0.23
CA PHE A 46 12.83 -13.29 -0.27
C PHE A 46 12.45 -12.79 -1.68
N ASP A 47 11.24 -13.13 -2.11
CA ASP A 47 10.63 -12.56 -3.32
C ASP A 47 9.61 -11.49 -2.92
N LEU A 48 9.79 -10.28 -3.44
CA LEU A 48 8.81 -9.21 -3.31
C LEU A 48 7.64 -9.44 -4.28
N LEU A 49 6.43 -9.46 -3.74
CA LEU A 49 5.19 -9.73 -4.46
C LEU A 49 4.19 -8.59 -4.28
N LYS A 50 3.14 -8.57 -5.12
CA LYS A 50 2.03 -7.60 -5.09
C LYS A 50 2.52 -6.16 -5.28
N TRP A 51 3.30 -5.93 -6.31
CA TRP A 51 3.76 -4.61 -6.69
C TRP A 51 2.61 -3.72 -7.15
N CYS A 52 2.65 -2.46 -6.74
CA CYS A 52 1.74 -1.38 -7.15
C CYS A 52 2.58 -0.12 -7.42
N THR A 53 2.13 0.71 -8.37
CA THR A 53 2.76 2.00 -8.64
C THR A 53 1.75 2.97 -9.24
N ASN A 54 1.91 4.25 -8.96
CA ASN A 54 1.17 5.35 -9.57
C ASN A 54 1.74 5.76 -10.96
N ASP A 55 2.80 5.10 -11.43
CA ASP A 55 3.37 5.34 -12.75
C ASP A 55 2.45 4.88 -13.88
N CYS A 56 2.46 5.62 -14.99
CA CYS A 56 1.56 5.40 -16.13
C CYS A 56 1.94 4.23 -17.05
N GLY A 57 2.95 3.41 -16.71
CA GLY A 57 3.22 2.15 -17.41
C GLY A 57 4.69 1.78 -17.61
N VAL A 58 5.60 2.72 -17.46
CA VAL A 58 7.02 2.49 -17.76
C VAL A 58 7.65 1.57 -16.72
N LEU A 59 7.30 1.74 -15.44
CA LEU A 59 7.74 0.84 -14.38
C LEU A 59 7.06 -0.53 -14.48
N TRP A 60 5.80 -0.57 -14.91
CA TRP A 60 5.06 -1.81 -15.13
C TRP A 60 5.72 -2.74 -16.16
N ASN A 61 6.45 -2.20 -17.14
CA ASN A 61 7.21 -3.00 -18.11
C ASN A 61 8.39 -3.78 -17.49
N GLN A 62 8.90 -3.34 -16.33
CA GLN A 62 9.99 -4.02 -15.62
C GLN A 62 9.48 -5.06 -14.62
N ILE A 63 8.21 -4.94 -14.20
CA ILE A 63 7.60 -5.81 -13.20
C ILE A 63 6.92 -6.97 -13.93
N PRO A 64 7.29 -8.23 -13.65
CA PRO A 64 6.62 -9.36 -14.27
C PRO A 64 5.14 -9.44 -13.82
N GLN A 65 4.25 -9.71 -14.77
CA GLN A 65 2.78 -9.63 -14.57
C GLN A 65 2.27 -10.48 -13.40
N ASN A 66 2.91 -11.61 -13.11
CA ASN A 66 2.56 -12.48 -11.97
C ASN A 66 2.84 -11.85 -10.61
N ALA A 67 3.71 -10.82 -10.56
CA ALA A 67 4.06 -10.09 -9.35
C ALA A 67 3.24 -8.82 -9.16
N TRP A 68 2.37 -8.47 -10.13
CA TRP A 68 1.47 -7.32 -10.02
C TRP A 68 0.48 -7.56 -8.88
N SER A 69 0.13 -6.51 -8.15
CA SER A 69 -0.99 -6.58 -7.22
C SER A 69 -2.29 -6.68 -8.02
N LEU A 70 -2.78 -7.91 -8.16
CA LEU A 70 -4.06 -8.20 -8.80
C LEU A 70 -5.27 -7.86 -7.89
N GLN A 71 -5.07 -7.14 -6.77
CA GLN A 71 -6.13 -6.91 -5.80
C GLN A 71 -7.18 -5.91 -6.34
N LYS A 72 -8.19 -6.45 -7.04
CA LYS A 72 -9.57 -6.02 -6.85
C LYS A 72 -9.90 -6.25 -5.38
N VAL A 73 -9.75 -5.23 -4.55
CA VAL A 73 -10.26 -5.29 -3.19
C VAL A 73 -11.78 -5.19 -3.27
N GLU A 74 -12.44 -6.33 -3.45
CA GLU A 74 -13.89 -6.46 -3.26
C GLU A 74 -14.19 -6.41 -1.75
N PHE A 75 -14.33 -5.19 -1.24
CA PHE A 75 -15.21 -4.95 -0.09
C PHE A 75 -16.48 -4.33 -0.64
N ASN A 76 -17.36 -5.19 -1.16
CA ASN A 76 -18.80 -5.01 -1.31
C ASN A 76 -19.30 -3.55 -1.20
N ASP A 77 -19.19 -2.76 -2.27
CA ASP A 77 -20.34 -2.05 -2.83
C ASP A 77 -19.99 -1.42 -4.18
N ASN A 78 -21.03 -1.31 -5.00
CA ASN A 78 -21.02 -0.95 -6.41
C ASN A 78 -20.31 0.39 -6.69
N SER A 79 -19.59 0.44 -7.83
CA SER A 79 -19.32 1.62 -8.68
C SER A 79 -17.89 2.14 -8.91
N ASP A 80 -16.81 1.45 -8.52
CA ASP A 80 -15.47 1.86 -9.01
C ASP A 80 -14.62 0.69 -9.51
N MET A 81 -14.53 0.60 -10.83
CA MET A 81 -13.78 -0.40 -11.60
C MET A 81 -12.26 -0.09 -11.62
N HIS A 82 -11.67 0.33 -10.50
CA HIS A 82 -10.24 0.63 -10.42
C HIS A 82 -9.59 -0.02 -9.20
N ALA A 83 -8.40 -0.57 -9.43
CA ALA A 83 -7.67 -1.51 -8.56
C ALA A 83 -7.19 -0.85 -7.28
N SER A 84 -8.07 -0.70 -6.30
CA SER A 84 -7.67 -0.16 -5.02
C SER A 84 -6.86 -1.18 -4.23
N SER A 85 -5.56 -0.93 -4.01
CA SER A 85 -4.72 -1.81 -3.19
C SER A 85 -4.81 -1.40 -1.72
N LYS A 86 -4.73 -2.37 -0.80
CA LYS A 86 -4.70 -2.07 0.63
C LYS A 86 -3.28 -1.80 1.09
N VAL A 87 -3.03 -0.62 1.64
CA VAL A 87 -1.73 -0.19 2.16
C VAL A 87 -1.91 0.32 3.59
N LEU A 88 -1.20 -0.26 4.56
CA LEU A 88 -1.26 0.13 5.98
C LEU A 88 -2.66 0.10 6.62
N GLY A 89 -3.59 -0.70 6.08
CA GLY A 89 -4.99 -0.71 6.53
C GLY A 89 -5.93 0.20 5.72
N LEU A 90 -5.38 1.11 4.90
CA LEU A 90 -6.08 2.09 4.08
C LEU A 90 -6.30 1.58 2.66
N LYS A 91 -7.29 2.16 1.97
CA LYS A 91 -7.53 1.93 0.53
C LYS A 91 -6.71 2.96 -0.25
N TRP A 92 -5.71 2.53 -1.00
CA TRP A 92 -4.93 3.39 -1.88
C TRP A 92 -5.42 3.26 -3.32
N ASN A 93 -5.68 4.40 -3.95
CA ASN A 93 -5.88 4.52 -5.39
C ASN A 93 -4.55 4.96 -6.00
N ASP A 94 -3.93 4.05 -6.73
CA ASP A 94 -2.64 4.23 -7.39
C ASP A 94 -2.71 5.29 -8.50
N ILE A 95 -3.81 5.36 -9.26
CA ILE A 95 -3.96 6.31 -10.36
C ILE A 95 -4.01 7.76 -9.87
N SER A 96 -4.81 8.03 -8.84
CA SER A 96 -4.96 9.38 -8.28
C SER A 96 -3.97 9.70 -7.16
N ASP A 97 -3.16 8.72 -6.76
CA ASP A 97 -2.27 8.77 -5.59
C ASP A 97 -2.98 9.25 -4.31
N THR A 98 -4.17 8.71 -4.06
CA THR A 98 -5.00 9.11 -2.91
C THR A 98 -5.31 7.95 -1.98
N PHE A 99 -5.18 8.19 -0.67
CA PHE A 99 -5.68 7.29 0.36
C PHE A 99 -7.15 7.57 0.68
N SER A 100 -7.90 6.51 0.96
CA SER A 100 -9.31 6.55 1.32
C SER A 100 -9.62 5.54 2.41
N PHE A 101 -10.68 5.83 3.17
CA PHE A 101 -11.20 4.96 4.24
C PHE A 101 -12.53 4.36 3.78
N SER A 102 -12.71 3.07 4.00
CA SER A 102 -14.03 2.43 3.86
C SER A 102 -14.54 2.07 5.24
N ILE A 103 -15.54 2.84 5.70
CA ILE A 103 -16.15 2.66 7.02
C ILE A 103 -17.57 2.15 6.78
N ASN A 104 -17.79 0.88 7.08
CA ASN A 104 -19.13 0.32 7.14
C ASN A 104 -19.67 0.48 8.56
N ILE A 105 -20.58 1.43 8.75
CA ILE A 105 -21.26 1.67 10.03
C ILE A 105 -22.50 0.78 10.08
N PRO A 106 -22.57 -0.23 10.97
CA PRO A 106 -23.74 -1.07 11.07
C PRO A 106 -24.96 -0.27 11.56
N GLU A 107 -26.14 -0.49 10.97
CA GLU A 107 -27.39 0.23 11.27
C GLU A 107 -27.84 0.15 12.75
N GLN A 108 -27.43 -0.89 13.50
CA GLN A 108 -27.76 -1.06 14.92
C GLN A 108 -26.51 -1.25 15.80
N THR A 109 -26.03 -0.13 16.36
CA THR A 109 -25.00 -0.11 17.41
C THR A 109 -25.60 -0.04 18.81
N ASN A 110 -26.32 -1.08 19.23
CA ASN A 110 -27.08 -1.07 20.49
C ASN A 110 -26.23 -1.37 21.74
N SER A 111 -24.90 -1.55 21.60
CA SER A 111 -24.02 -1.83 22.74
C SER A 111 -22.71 -1.08 22.64
N LYS A 112 -22.16 -0.68 23.80
CA LYS A 112 -20.82 -0.09 23.94
C LYS A 112 -19.75 -0.93 23.23
N HIS A 113 -19.88 -2.26 23.28
CA HIS A 113 -18.97 -3.18 22.58
C HIS A 113 -19.05 -3.02 21.06
N LYS A 114 -20.24 -2.91 20.47
CA LYS A 114 -20.39 -2.67 19.02
C LYS A 114 -19.81 -1.33 18.61
N ILE A 115 -20.05 -0.26 19.40
CA ILE A 115 -19.50 1.07 19.13
C ILE A 115 -17.97 1.02 19.13
N LEU A 116 -17.36 0.46 20.20
CA LEU A 116 -15.91 0.32 20.28
C LEU A 116 -15.34 -0.57 19.17
N SER A 117 -16.05 -1.64 18.79
CA SER A 117 -15.64 -2.50 17.67
C SER A 117 -15.65 -1.75 16.33
N THR A 118 -16.67 -0.91 16.09
CA THR A 118 -16.73 -0.08 14.88
C THR A 118 -15.60 0.95 14.86
N VAL A 119 -15.34 1.62 15.98
CA VAL A 119 -14.23 2.59 16.09
C VAL A 119 -12.87 1.89 15.91
N ALA A 120 -12.67 0.73 16.52
CA ALA A 120 -11.41 -0.03 16.40
C ALA A 120 -11.14 -0.58 14.98
N ARG A 121 -12.16 -0.69 14.12
CA ARG A 121 -11.98 -1.04 12.70
C ARG A 121 -11.37 0.12 11.90
N ILE A 122 -11.52 1.35 12.39
CA ILE A 122 -10.91 2.53 11.79
C ILE A 122 -9.45 2.57 12.26
N TRP A 123 -8.59 1.90 11.51
CA TRP A 123 -7.14 1.94 11.72
C TRP A 123 -6.57 3.11 10.93
N ASP A 124 -6.02 4.09 11.64
CA ASP A 124 -5.43 5.28 11.05
C ASP A 124 -4.04 5.55 11.66
N PRO A 125 -3.01 4.85 11.19
CA PRO A 125 -1.66 4.98 11.72
C PRO A 125 -1.01 6.34 11.36
N LEU A 126 -1.59 7.07 10.40
CA LEU A 126 -1.09 8.34 9.90
C LEU A 126 -1.80 9.56 10.50
N GLY A 127 -2.90 9.35 11.23
CA GLY A 127 -3.64 10.41 11.91
C GLY A 127 -4.45 11.31 10.98
N PHE A 128 -4.91 10.80 9.83
CA PHE A 128 -5.80 11.50 8.91
C PHE A 128 -7.21 11.75 9.45
N LEU A 129 -7.67 10.93 10.40
CA LEU A 129 -9.00 11.01 11.00
C LEU A 129 -8.90 11.62 12.40
N ALA A 130 -9.74 12.62 12.65
CA ALA A 130 -9.94 13.19 13.97
C ALA A 130 -11.39 13.00 14.40
N ALA A 131 -11.61 12.79 15.70
CA ALA A 131 -12.95 12.81 16.25
C ALA A 131 -13.53 14.23 16.18
N VAL A 132 -14.73 14.37 15.63
CA VAL A 132 -15.49 15.62 15.69
C VAL A 132 -16.29 15.62 16.99
N THR A 133 -16.12 16.67 17.79
CA THR A 133 -16.87 16.95 19.02
C THR A 133 -18.09 17.81 18.74
#